data_AF-A0A2X1JJU0-F1
#
_entry.id   AF-A0A2X1JJU0-F1
#
_cell.length_a   1.000
_cell.length_b   1.000
_cell.length_c   1.000
_cell.angle_alpha   90.00
_cell.angle_beta   90.00
_cell.angle_gamma   90.00
#
_symmetry.space_group_name_H-M   'P 1'
#
loop_
_entity.id
_entity.type
_entity.pdbx_description
1 polymer ?
#
loop_
_entity_poly.entity_id
_entity_poly.type
_entity_poly.pdbx_seq_one_letter_code
_entity_poly.pdbx_strand_id
1 'polypeptide(L)'
;MNLGFTIRGMDLAIAAGEAAAKTVLSAMKSDDFSKQKLAEYRQHLESGPLRDMRMYQKLPAFLDNPRMFSGYPELAVGVARDLFTIDGSAPELMRKKILRHGKKVGFINLIKDGMKGVTVL
;
A
#
# COMPACT_ATOMS: atom_id res chain seq x y z
N MET A 1 -13.18 -4.25 0.83
CA MET A 1 -12.14 -3.54 1.60
C MET A 1 -10.81 -3.83 0.93
N ASN A 2 -10.22 -2.84 0.25
CA ASN A 2 -8.94 -3.01 -0.43
C ASN A 2 -7.79 -2.71 0.56
N LEU A 3 -6.87 -3.65 0.74
CA LEU A 3 -5.80 -3.56 1.75
C LEU A 3 -4.47 -3.04 1.18
N GLY A 4 -4.43 -2.61 -0.09
CA GLY A 4 -3.22 -2.11 -0.74
C GLY A 4 -2.20 -3.19 -1.14
N PHE A 5 -2.06 -4.27 -0.38
CA PHE A 5 -1.15 -5.39 -0.70
C PHE A 5 -1.84 -6.56 -1.42
N THR A 6 -3.17 -6.66 -1.38
CA THR A 6 -3.95 -7.60 -2.18
C THR A 6 -5.00 -6.83 -2.96
N ILE A 7 -4.75 -6.60 -4.25
CA ILE A 7 -5.78 -6.05 -5.14
C ILE A 7 -6.77 -7.17 -5.44
N ARG A 8 -7.82 -7.30 -4.64
CA ARG A 8 -8.93 -8.21 -4.94
C ARG A 8 -9.81 -7.56 -5.99
N GLY A 9 -9.44 -7.71 -7.26
CA GLY A 9 -10.21 -7.20 -8.41
C GLY A 9 -11.67 -7.68 -8.39
N MET A 10 -11.92 -8.85 -7.81
CA MET A 10 -13.26 -9.41 -7.60
C MET A 10 -14.14 -8.53 -6.69
N ASP A 11 -13.61 -8.07 -5.55
CA ASP A 11 -14.38 -7.23 -4.61
C ASP A 11 -14.73 -5.88 -5.25
N LEU A 12 -13.81 -5.32 -6.04
CA LEU A 12 -14.05 -4.09 -6.80
C LEU A 12 -15.12 -4.29 -7.87
N ALA A 13 -15.11 -5.43 -8.57
CA ALA A 13 -16.11 -5.76 -9.58
C ALA A 13 -17.51 -5.94 -8.96
N ILE A 14 -17.60 -6.60 -7.81
CA ILE A 14 -18.88 -6.77 -7.07
C ILE A 14 -19.43 -5.40 -6.63
N ALA A 15 -18.59 -4.56 -6.02
CA ALA A 15 -19.00 -3.23 -5.59
C ALA A 15 -19.41 -2.33 -6.76
N ALA A 16 -18.73 -2.43 -7.90
CA ALA A 16 -19.10 -1.73 -9.13
C ALA A 16 -20.45 -2.22 -9.70
N GLY A 17 -20.71 -3.53 -9.64
CA GLY A 17 -22.00 -4.11 -10.03
C GLY A 17 -23.14 -3.64 -9.12
N GLU A 18 -22.92 -3.61 -7.81
CA GLU A 18 -23.89 -3.10 -6.83
C GLU A 18 -24.21 -1.61 -7.09
N ALA A 19 -23.19 -0.79 -7.32
CA ALA A 19 -23.37 0.63 -7.66
C ALA A 19 -24.18 0.80 -8.95
N ALA A 20 -23.91 -0.01 -9.99
CA ALA A 20 -24.65 0.04 -11.24
C ALA A 20 -26.12 -0.35 -11.06
N ALA A 21 -26.38 -1.42 -10.30
CA ALA A 21 -27.74 -1.86 -9.98
C ALA A 21 -28.53 -0.78 -9.24
N LYS A 22 -27.93 -0.12 -8.25
CA LYS A 22 -28.56 1.00 -7.52
C LYS A 22 -28.93 2.15 -8.43
N THR A 23 -28.03 2.54 -9.33
CA THR A 23 -28.29 3.62 -10.30
C THR A 23 -29.42 3.27 -11.27
N VAL A 24 -29.44 2.04 -11.80
CA VAL A 24 -30.51 1.60 -12.71
C VAL A 24 -31.85 1.54 -11.98
N LEU A 25 -31.89 1.01 -10.76
CA LEU A 25 -33.12 0.99 -9.95
C LEU A 25 -33.62 2.40 -9.61
N SER A 26 -32.71 3.35 -9.35
CA SER A 26 -33.04 4.77 -9.16
C SER A 26 -33.64 5.39 -10.41
N ALA A 27 -33.02 5.17 -11.57
CA ALA A 27 -33.48 5.63 -12.88
C ALA A 27 -34.86 5.06 -13.26
N MET A 28 -35.08 3.75 -13.02
CA MET A 28 -36.37 3.10 -13.25
C MET A 28 -37.50 3.70 -12.40
N LYS A 29 -37.22 4.02 -11.12
CA LYS A 29 -38.23 4.63 -10.24
C LYS A 29 -38.66 6.02 -10.68
N SER A 30 -37.76 6.78 -11.31
CA SER A 30 -38.04 8.12 -11.83
C SER A 30 -38.35 8.13 -13.33
N ASP A 31 -38.36 6.97 -14.00
CA ASP A 31 -38.42 6.81 -15.46
C ASP A 31 -37.45 7.74 -16.23
N ASP A 32 -36.27 7.98 -15.64
CA ASP A 32 -35.28 8.93 -16.16
C ASP A 32 -33.95 8.21 -16.37
N PHE A 33 -33.66 7.89 -17.64
CA PHE A 33 -32.39 7.31 -18.06
C PHE A 33 -31.45 8.34 -18.69
N SER A 34 -31.67 9.62 -18.40
CA SER A 34 -30.79 10.68 -18.85
C SER A 34 -29.37 10.51 -18.33
N LYS A 35 -28.43 11.13 -19.03
CA LYS A 35 -27.02 11.17 -18.62
C LYS A 35 -26.84 11.75 -17.22
N GLN A 36 -27.70 12.68 -16.81
CA GLN A 36 -27.66 13.27 -15.47
C GLN A 36 -28.05 12.25 -14.41
N LYS A 37 -29.13 11.48 -14.62
CA LYS A 37 -29.55 10.47 -13.68
C LYS A 37 -28.55 9.32 -13.56
N LEU A 38 -28.00 8.87 -14.69
CA LEU A 38 -26.97 7.82 -14.70
C LEU A 38 -25.62 8.27 -14.12
N ALA A 39 -25.38 9.58 -13.97
CA ALA A 39 -24.18 10.09 -13.30
C ALA A 39 -24.13 9.72 -11.80
N GLU A 40 -25.26 9.35 -11.18
CA GLU A 40 -25.32 8.81 -9.81
C GLU A 40 -24.42 7.58 -9.63
N TYR A 41 -24.18 6.80 -10.70
CA TYR A 41 -23.25 5.66 -10.67
C TYR A 41 -21.86 6.08 -10.22
N ARG A 42 -21.36 7.20 -10.76
CA ARG A 42 -20.04 7.72 -10.41
C ARG A 42 -19.99 8.17 -8.95
N GLN A 43 -21.07 8.74 -8.43
CA GLN A 43 -21.16 9.13 -7.02
C GLN A 43 -21.11 7.90 -6.09
N HIS A 44 -21.80 6.81 -6.45
CA HIS A 44 -21.74 5.54 -5.71
C HIS A 44 -20.34 4.91 -5.75
N LEU A 45 -19.66 4.98 -6.90
CA LEU A 45 -18.27 4.50 -7.00
C LEU A 45 -17.30 5.35 -6.16
N GLU A 46 -17.45 6.68 -6.17
CA GLU A 46 -16.58 7.60 -5.43
C GLU A 46 -16.73 7.48 -3.91
N SER A 47 -17.92 7.16 -3.42
CA SER A 47 -18.16 6.91 -1.99
C SER A 47 -17.71 5.51 -1.53
N GLY A 48 -17.51 4.57 -2.45
CA GLY A 48 -17.07 3.20 -2.17
C GLY A 48 -15.72 2.84 -2.78
N PRO A 49 -15.66 1.94 -3.78
CA PRO A 49 -14.42 1.29 -4.24
C PRO A 49 -13.34 2.26 -4.75
N LEU A 50 -13.72 3.41 -5.33
CA LEU A 50 -12.73 4.38 -5.82
C LEU A 50 -12.03 5.13 -4.69
N ARG A 51 -12.67 5.28 -3.52
CA ARG A 51 -12.04 5.90 -2.36
C ARG A 51 -10.84 5.08 -1.90
N ASP A 52 -11.04 3.78 -1.74
CA ASP A 52 -9.98 2.84 -1.34
C ASP A 52 -8.86 2.80 -2.39
N MET A 53 -9.21 2.79 -3.68
CA MET A 53 -8.21 2.83 -4.76
C MET A 53 -7.39 4.12 -4.77
N ARG A 54 -8.01 5.28 -4.49
CA ARG A 54 -7.30 6.58 -4.39
C ARG A 54 -6.33 6.61 -3.20
N MET A 55 -6.71 5.99 -2.08
CA MET A 55 -5.84 5.89 -0.91
C MET A 55 -4.53 5.17 -1.25
N TYR A 56 -4.62 4.03 -1.93
CA TYR A 56 -3.44 3.22 -2.26
C TYR A 56 -2.83 3.47 -3.65
N GLN A 57 -3.25 4.51 -4.36
CA GLN A 57 -2.82 4.74 -5.76
C GLN A 57 -1.30 4.90 -5.93
N LYS A 58 -0.59 5.36 -4.89
CA LYS A 58 0.87 5.56 -4.92
C LYS A 58 1.66 4.33 -4.46
N LEU A 59 0.98 3.33 -3.91
CA LEU A 59 1.60 2.14 -3.33
C LEU A 59 2.33 1.28 -4.38
N PRO A 60 1.81 1.05 -5.60
CA PRO A 60 2.54 0.30 -6.62
C PRO A 60 3.89 0.94 -6.97
N ALA A 61 3.90 2.26 -7.22
CA ALA A 61 5.14 2.99 -7.53
C ALA A 61 6.13 3.03 -6.36
N PHE A 62 5.65 2.90 -5.12
CA PHE A 62 6.51 2.74 -3.95
C PHE A 62 7.12 1.33 -3.88
N LEU A 63 6.33 0.29 -4.16
CA LEU A 63 6.79 -1.09 -4.20
C LEU A 63 7.75 -1.37 -5.36
N ASP A 64 7.65 -0.63 -6.48
CA ASP A 64 8.60 -0.75 -7.61
C ASP A 64 10.07 -0.46 -7.24
N ASN A 65 10.34 0.09 -6.06
CA ASN A 65 11.71 0.24 -5.55
C ASN A 65 12.28 -1.13 -5.14
N PRO A 66 13.32 -1.67 -5.83
CA PRO A 66 13.85 -3.01 -5.56
C PRO A 66 14.32 -3.22 -4.11
N ARG A 67 14.70 -2.12 -3.41
CA ARG A 67 15.09 -2.17 -1.99
C ARG A 67 13.98 -2.68 -1.08
N MET A 68 12.72 -2.53 -1.46
CA MET A 68 11.56 -3.01 -0.70
C MET A 68 11.55 -4.53 -0.57
N PHE A 69 12.08 -5.24 -1.57
CA PHE A 69 12.02 -6.71 -1.64
C PHE A 69 13.36 -7.40 -1.39
N SER A 70 14.49 -6.73 -1.60
CA SER A 70 15.82 -7.29 -1.32
C SER A 70 16.56 -6.55 -0.20
N GLY A 71 16.71 -5.24 -0.34
CA GLY A 71 17.53 -4.43 0.56
C GLY A 71 17.07 -4.43 2.02
N TYR A 72 15.79 -4.15 2.30
CA TYR A 72 15.29 -4.10 3.68
C TYR A 72 15.17 -5.47 4.34
N PRO A 73 14.66 -6.53 3.68
CA PRO A 73 14.64 -7.87 4.25
C PRO A 73 16.04 -8.37 4.62
N GLU A 74 17.04 -8.17 3.75
CA GLU A 74 18.43 -8.54 4.03
C GLU A 74 19.01 -7.77 5.22
N LEU A 75 18.68 -6.48 5.35
CA LEU A 75 19.09 -5.64 6.49
C LEU A 75 18.49 -6.17 7.80
N ALA A 76 17.20 -6.49 7.80
CA ALA A 76 16.50 -7.02 8.96
C ALA A 76 17.06 -8.39 9.38
N VAL A 77 17.30 -9.28 8.41
CA VAL A 77 17.92 -10.60 8.67
C VAL A 77 19.35 -10.45 9.19
N GLY A 78 20.15 -9.54 8.63
CA GLY A 78 21.52 -9.27 9.09
C GLY A 78 21.55 -8.75 10.53
N VAL A 79 20.68 -7.80 10.86
CA VAL A 79 20.53 -7.30 12.25
C VAL A 79 20.07 -8.42 13.18
N ALA A 80 19.06 -9.21 12.80
CA ALA A 80 18.59 -10.32 13.63
C ALA A 80 19.71 -11.36 13.88
N ARG A 81 20.47 -11.72 12.85
CA ARG A 81 21.63 -12.62 12.98
C ARG A 81 22.66 -12.06 13.96
N ASP A 82 23.02 -10.78 13.84
CA ASP A 82 23.99 -10.11 14.71
C ASP A 82 23.55 -10.00 16.18
N LEU A 83 22.24 -9.97 16.42
CA LEU A 83 21.63 -9.90 17.75
C LEU A 83 21.53 -11.26 18.43
N PHE A 84 21.21 -12.31 17.67
CA PHE A 84 20.96 -13.65 18.20
C PHE A 84 22.13 -14.62 18.05
N THR A 85 23.22 -14.22 17.40
CA THR A 85 24.46 -15.01 17.34
C THR A 85 25.34 -14.67 18.54
N ILE A 86 25.60 -15.66 19.40
CA ILE A 86 26.54 -15.54 20.52
C ILE A 86 27.91 -15.99 20.01
N ASP A 87 28.78 -15.03 19.70
CA ASP A 87 30.10 -15.26 19.09
C ASP A 87 31.28 -15.16 20.10
N GLY A 88 30.98 -14.98 21.39
CA GLY A 88 31.99 -14.88 22.45
C GLY A 88 32.88 -13.63 22.39
N SER A 89 32.57 -12.68 21.49
CA SER A 89 33.31 -11.43 21.31
C SER A 89 32.93 -10.37 22.35
N ALA A 90 33.80 -9.37 22.54
CA ALA A 90 33.56 -8.29 23.50
C ALA A 90 32.23 -7.56 23.22
N PRO A 91 31.48 -7.12 24.25
CA PRO A 91 30.18 -6.49 24.05
C PRO A 91 30.31 -5.22 23.18
N GLU A 92 29.92 -5.31 21.92
CA GLU A 92 29.78 -4.14 21.07
C GLU A 92 28.40 -3.50 21.26
N LEU A 93 28.38 -2.17 21.26
CA LEU A 93 27.15 -1.39 21.31
C LEU A 93 26.24 -1.72 20.12
N MET A 94 25.02 -2.17 20.39
CA MET A 94 24.01 -2.59 19.40
C MET A 94 23.85 -1.60 18.24
N ARG A 95 23.89 -0.29 18.55
CA ARG A 95 23.85 0.81 17.56
C ARG A 95 24.95 0.70 16.49
N LYS A 96 26.17 0.27 16.84
CA LYS A 96 27.28 0.08 15.89
C LYS A 96 27.02 -1.08 14.92
N LYS A 97 26.46 -2.20 15.39
CA LYS A 97 26.10 -3.35 14.53
C LYS A 97 25.01 -2.98 13.52
N ILE A 98 23.98 -2.26 13.98
CA ILE A 98 22.91 -1.71 13.12
C ILE A 98 23.47 -0.70 12.11
N LEU A 99 24.35 0.22 12.54
CA LEU A 99 24.99 1.21 11.67
C LEU A 99 25.86 0.58 10.57
N ARG A 100 26.54 -0.54 10.87
CA ARG A 100 27.37 -1.28 9.91
C ARG A 100 26.51 -1.91 8.80
N HIS A 101 25.35 -2.46 9.14
CA HIS A 101 24.39 -3.00 8.18
C HIS A 101 23.65 -1.90 7.41
N GLY A 102 23.28 -0.79 8.07
CA GLY A 102 22.64 0.38 7.45
C GLY A 102 23.49 1.06 6.38
N LYS A 103 24.83 1.01 6.49
CA LYS A 103 25.74 1.54 5.46
C LYS A 103 25.65 0.81 4.12
N LYS A 104 25.26 -0.47 4.10
CA LYS A 104 25.12 -1.25 2.85
C LYS A 104 23.90 -0.84 2.01
N VAL A 105 22.83 -0.37 2.66
CA VAL A 105 21.58 0.04 1.98
C VAL A 105 21.54 1.56 1.70
N GLY A 106 22.42 2.32 2.36
CA GLY A 106 22.55 3.76 2.19
C GLY A 106 21.55 4.53 3.06
N PHE A 107 22.04 5.18 4.11
CA PHE A 107 21.22 5.90 5.10
C PHE A 107 20.29 6.97 4.50
N ILE A 108 20.72 7.64 3.44
CA ILE A 108 19.91 8.65 2.74
C ILE A 108 18.70 8.01 2.07
N ASN A 109 18.87 6.81 1.49
CA ASN A 109 17.76 6.07 0.89
C ASN A 109 16.82 5.54 1.98
N LEU A 110 17.34 5.11 3.12
CA LEU A 110 16.54 4.68 4.27
C LEU A 110 15.58 5.78 4.76
N ILE A 111 16.11 6.99 4.94
CA ILE A 111 15.33 8.15 5.40
C ILE A 111 14.33 8.60 4.31
N LYS A 112 14.77 8.65 3.05
CA LYS A 112 13.93 9.05 1.91
C LYS A 112 12.78 8.07 1.66
N ASP A 113 13.06 6.78 1.74
CA ASP A 113 12.07 5.72 1.56
C ASP A 113 11.14 5.62 2.80
N GLY A 114 11.63 5.92 4.00
CA GLY A 114 10.80 6.08 5.20
C GLY A 114 9.81 7.25 5.09
N MET A 115 10.25 8.42 4.65
CA MET A 115 9.34 9.56 4.41
C MET A 115 8.33 9.26 3.30
N LYS A 116 8.75 8.58 2.23
CA LYS A 116 7.84 8.15 1.16
C LYS A 116 6.82 7.13 1.66
N GLY A 117 7.22 6.15 2.47
CA GLY A 117 6.32 5.15 3.05
C GLY A 117 5.22 5.79 3.89
N VAL A 118 5.55 6.77 4.73
CA VAL A 118 4.56 7.52 5.54
C VAL A 118 3.62 8.38 4.70
N THR A 119 4.05 8.81 3.50
CA THR A 119 3.22 9.62 2.59
C THR A 119 2.35 8.75 1.67
N VAL A 120 2.64 7.45 1.59
CA VAL A 120 1.97 6.48 0.71
C VAL A 120 0.92 5.65 1.47
N LEU A 121 1.08 5.50 2.80
CA LEU A 121 0.08 4.96 3.74
C LEU A 121 -0.98 6.01 4.09
#